data_AF-A0A1V5RVI3-F1
#
_entry.id   AF-A0A1V5RVI3-F1
#
_cell.length_a   1.000
_cell.length_b   1.000
_cell.length_c   1.000
_cell.angle_alpha   90.00
_cell.angle_beta   90.00
_cell.angle_gamma   90.00
#
_symmetry.space_group_name_H-M   'P 1'
#
loop_
_entity.id
_entity.type
_entity.pdbx_description
1 polymer ?
#
loop_
_entity_poly.entity_id
_entity_poly.type
_entity_poly.pdbx_seq_one_letter_code
_entity_poly.pdbx_strand_id
1 'polypeptide(L)'
;MALLNAQIRKDVTEALADIANPVTFKVFTQKFECQYCKETRELIEEVAELSDKVSVEVYDFEADKALADSLGIDKVPGVAVVGQKDYGIRMFGIPSGYEFGSLIESIKLVSEGESGLSADTKQMVAELKQPATIQVFITPT
;
A
#
# COMPACT_ATOMS: atom_id res chain seq x y z
N MET A 1 -17.58 -9.58 -8.42
CA MET A 1 -16.79 -10.32 -9.44
C MET A 1 -15.35 -10.14 -9.07
N ALA A 2 -14.50 -11.16 -9.18
CA ALA A 2 -13.09 -10.99 -8.87
C ALA A 2 -12.48 -9.92 -9.79
N LEU A 3 -11.77 -8.97 -9.21
CA LEU A 3 -11.03 -7.93 -9.92
C LEU A 3 -9.79 -8.51 -10.59
N LEU A 4 -9.15 -9.51 -9.96
CA LEU A 4 -7.97 -10.17 -10.49
C LEU A 4 -8.35 -11.44 -11.27
N ASN A 5 -7.91 -11.50 -12.53
CA ASN A 5 -8.03 -12.72 -13.33
C ASN A 5 -7.03 -13.80 -12.88
N ALA A 6 -7.20 -15.03 -13.35
CA ALA A 6 -6.38 -16.17 -12.93
C ALA A 6 -4.87 -16.01 -13.24
N GLN A 7 -4.53 -15.36 -14.35
CA GLN A 7 -3.13 -15.12 -14.71
C GLN A 7 -2.49 -14.13 -13.75
N ILE A 8 -3.14 -12.99 -13.49
CA ILE A 8 -2.64 -11.98 -12.54
C ILE A 8 -2.50 -12.57 -11.14
N ARG A 9 -3.48 -13.37 -10.68
CA ARG A 9 -3.39 -14.06 -9.39
C ARG A 9 -2.15 -14.94 -9.29
N LYS A 10 -1.87 -15.72 -10.34
CA LYS A 10 -0.66 -16.55 -10.42
C LYS A 10 0.62 -15.70 -10.35
N ASP A 11 0.69 -14.64 -11.16
CA ASP A 11 1.88 -13.76 -11.22
C ASP A 11 2.12 -13.06 -9.87
N VAL A 12 1.05 -12.64 -9.18
CA VAL A 12 1.15 -12.03 -7.85
C VAL A 12 1.59 -13.05 -6.80
N THR A 13 1.04 -14.27 -6.81
CA THR A 13 1.50 -15.34 -5.90
C THR A 13 2.99 -15.64 -6.09
N GLU A 14 3.46 -15.73 -7.33
CA GLU A 14 4.90 -15.91 -7.63
C GLU A 14 5.72 -14.71 -7.16
N ALA A 15 5.26 -13.48 -7.41
CA ALA A 15 5.95 -12.27 -6.98
C ALA A 15 6.04 -12.12 -5.46
N LEU A 16 5.06 -12.65 -4.72
CA LEU A 16 4.97 -12.56 -3.26
C LEU A 16 5.57 -13.77 -2.53
N ALA A 17 6.05 -14.79 -3.25
CA ALA A 17 6.56 -16.04 -2.66
C ALA A 17 7.76 -15.81 -1.72
N ASP A 18 8.63 -14.85 -2.07
CA ASP A 18 9.91 -14.62 -1.39
C ASP A 18 9.89 -13.40 -0.44
N ILE A 19 8.72 -12.82 -0.12
CA ILE A 19 8.68 -11.68 0.79
C ILE A 19 9.14 -12.10 2.18
N ALA A 20 10.05 -11.31 2.78
CA ALA A 20 10.77 -11.69 3.99
C ALA A 20 9.87 -11.70 5.23
N ASN A 21 9.20 -10.56 5.48
CA ASN A 21 8.43 -10.30 6.69
C ASN A 21 6.94 -10.03 6.41
N PRO A 22 6.06 -10.18 7.41
CA PRO A 22 4.65 -9.85 7.26
C PRO A 22 4.40 -8.39 6.86
N VAL A 23 3.35 -8.18 6.08
CA VAL A 23 2.87 -6.87 5.63
C VAL A 23 1.40 -6.74 5.97
N THR A 24 1.02 -5.59 6.53
CA THR A 24 -0.38 -5.26 6.83
C THR A 24 -0.79 -4.04 6.03
N PHE A 25 -1.85 -4.20 5.25
CA PHE A 25 -2.57 -3.09 4.67
C PHE A 25 -3.56 -2.54 5.69
N LYS A 26 -3.49 -1.24 5.98
CA LYS A 26 -4.54 -0.52 6.72
C LYS A 26 -5.32 0.32 5.74
N VAL A 27 -6.53 -0.12 5.41
CA VAL A 27 -7.40 0.47 4.40
C VAL A 27 -8.45 1.34 5.07
N PHE A 28 -8.44 2.62 4.76
CA PHE A 28 -9.42 3.60 5.20
C PHE A 28 -10.46 3.84 4.12
N THR A 29 -11.72 3.66 4.50
CA THR A 29 -12.88 3.76 3.63
C THR A 29 -13.99 4.57 4.30
N GLN A 30 -15.02 4.93 3.53
CA GLN A 30 -16.23 5.56 4.07
C GLN A 30 -17.44 5.18 3.20
N LYS A 31 -18.65 5.29 3.77
CA LYS A 31 -19.89 4.88 3.08
C LYS A 31 -20.42 5.92 2.08
N PHE A 32 -20.18 7.20 2.33
CA PHE A 32 -20.75 8.29 1.53
C PHE A 32 -19.66 8.97 0.70
N GLU A 33 -20.01 9.42 -0.51
CA GLU A 33 -19.11 10.20 -1.38
C GLU A 33 -17.73 9.56 -1.63
N CYS A 34 -17.64 8.23 -1.69
CA CYS A 34 -16.39 7.53 -1.99
C CYS A 34 -16.55 6.55 -3.15
N GLN A 35 -16.33 7.06 -4.36
CA GLN A 35 -16.55 6.34 -5.61
C GLN A 35 -15.74 5.03 -5.71
N TYR A 36 -14.50 5.02 -5.23
CA TYR A 36 -13.57 3.87 -5.39
C TYR A 36 -13.28 3.14 -4.08
N CYS A 37 -14.00 3.46 -3.00
CA CYS A 37 -13.75 2.86 -1.69
C CYS A 37 -13.97 1.36 -1.66
N LYS A 38 -15.02 0.90 -2.33
CA LYS A 38 -15.37 -0.51 -2.39
C LYS A 38 -14.34 -1.28 -3.21
N GLU A 39 -14.03 -0.79 -4.41
CA GLU A 39 -13.12 -1.44 -5.36
C GLU A 39 -11.69 -1.46 -4.82
N THR A 40 -11.25 -0.39 -4.13
CA THR A 40 -9.93 -0.36 -3.49
C THR A 40 -9.85 -1.41 -2.38
N ARG A 41 -10.87 -1.50 -1.52
CA ARG A 41 -10.93 -2.53 -0.47
C ARG A 41 -10.91 -3.94 -1.08
N GLU A 42 -11.78 -4.23 -2.04
CA GLU A 42 -11.89 -5.54 -2.68
C GLU A 42 -10.57 -5.93 -3.38
N LEU A 43 -9.90 -4.98 -4.05
CA LEU A 43 -8.60 -5.22 -4.68
C LEU A 43 -7.52 -5.59 -3.66
N ILE A 44 -7.44 -4.84 -2.55
CA ILE A 44 -6.45 -5.09 -1.50
C ILE A 44 -6.72 -6.42 -0.78
N GLU A 45 -8.00 -6.74 -0.51
CA GLU A 45 -8.41 -8.04 0.02
C GLU A 45 -8.02 -9.19 -0.93
N GLU A 46 -8.30 -9.06 -2.23
CA GLU A 46 -7.93 -10.07 -3.23
C GLU A 46 -6.41 -10.29 -3.36
N VAL A 47 -5.60 -9.24 -3.20
CA VAL A 47 -4.13 -9.37 -3.21
C VAL A 47 -3.64 -10.05 -1.92
N ALA A 48 -4.20 -9.69 -0.77
CA ALA A 48 -3.81 -10.29 0.50
C ALA A 48 -4.14 -11.79 0.58
N GLU A 49 -5.24 -12.23 -0.04
CA GLU A 49 -5.59 -13.66 -0.13
C GLU A 49 -4.53 -14.51 -0.86
N LEU A 50 -3.61 -13.89 -1.62
CA LEU A 50 -2.59 -14.59 -2.41
C LEU A 50 -1.30 -14.86 -1.64
N SER A 51 -1.18 -14.41 -0.38
CA SER A 51 -0.01 -14.64 0.47
C SER A 51 -0.41 -14.75 1.95
N ASP A 52 0.13 -15.74 2.65
CA ASP A 52 -0.07 -15.93 4.10
C ASP A 52 0.62 -14.84 4.96
N LYS A 53 1.55 -14.09 4.37
CA LYS A 53 2.29 -13.01 5.01
C LYS A 53 1.64 -11.63 4.80
N VAL A 54 0.56 -11.53 4.04
CA VAL A 54 -0.12 -10.26 3.78
C VAL A 54 -1.49 -10.26 4.44
N SER A 55 -1.77 -9.25 5.26
CA SER A 55 -3.05 -9.09 5.96
C SER A 55 -3.69 -7.74 5.67
N VAL A 56 -5.00 -7.64 5.89
CA VAL A 56 -5.77 -6.41 5.68
C VAL A 56 -6.56 -6.07 6.93
N GLU A 57 -6.45 -4.82 7.35
CA GLU A 57 -7.28 -4.19 8.37
C GLU A 57 -8.07 -3.06 7.72
N VAL A 58 -9.39 -3.07 7.90
CA VAL A 58 -10.29 -2.08 7.28
C VAL A 58 -10.85 -1.17 8.37
N TYR A 59 -10.74 0.14 8.15
CA TYR A 59 -11.12 1.19 9.07
C TYR A 59 -12.07 2.20 8.40
N ASP A 60 -12.92 2.82 9.20
CA ASP A 60 -13.75 3.93 8.77
C ASP A 60 -12.99 5.25 8.98
N PHE A 61 -12.92 6.07 7.94
CA PHE A 61 -12.10 7.29 7.97
C PHE A 61 -12.57 8.32 8.99
N GLU A 62 -13.86 8.43 9.24
CA GLU A 62 -14.40 9.37 10.22
C GLU A 62 -14.39 8.78 11.63
N ALA A 63 -14.80 7.51 11.78
CA ALA A 63 -14.87 6.86 13.09
C ALA A 63 -13.48 6.55 13.67
N ASP A 64 -12.52 6.18 12.84
CA ASP A 64 -11.15 5.82 13.23
C ASP A 64 -10.16 6.97 13.00
N LYS A 65 -10.64 8.21 13.06
CA LYS A 65 -9.85 9.43 12.75
C LYS A 65 -8.51 9.51 13.47
N ALA A 66 -8.44 9.14 14.75
CA ALA A 66 -7.17 9.17 15.50
C ALA A 66 -6.11 8.23 14.89
N LEU A 67 -6.54 7.07 14.37
CA LEU A 67 -5.65 6.14 13.68
C LEU A 67 -5.29 6.68 12.29
N ALA A 68 -6.26 7.23 11.55
CA ALA A 68 -6.02 7.86 10.25
C ALA A 68 -4.97 8.98 10.36
N ASP A 69 -5.15 9.90 11.31
CA ASP A 69 -4.23 11.00 11.59
C ASP A 69 -2.83 10.49 11.97
N SER A 70 -2.74 9.44 12.81
CA SER A 70 -1.44 8.84 13.20
C SER A 70 -0.67 8.23 12.04
N LEU A 71 -1.38 7.80 10.99
CA LEU A 71 -0.81 7.22 9.78
C LEU A 71 -0.68 8.25 8.66
N GLY A 72 -1.07 9.51 8.86
CA GLY A 72 -1.06 10.53 7.80
C GLY A 72 -2.04 10.24 6.66
N ILE A 73 -3.14 9.54 6.96
CA ILE A 73 -4.24 9.34 6.03
C ILE A 73 -5.16 10.56 6.14
N ASP A 74 -5.21 11.37 5.09
CA ASP A 74 -5.95 12.64 5.01
C ASP A 74 -7.08 12.62 3.97
N LYS A 75 -7.22 11.52 3.21
CA LYS A 75 -8.22 11.35 2.15
C LYS A 75 -8.53 9.86 1.93
N VAL A 76 -9.68 9.59 1.34
CA VAL A 76 -10.16 8.24 1.02
C VAL A 76 -10.46 8.03 -0.47
N PRO A 77 -10.35 6.80 -0.98
CA PRO A 77 -9.80 5.64 -0.28
C PRO A 77 -8.30 5.81 -0.01
N GLY A 78 -7.87 5.44 1.19
CA GLY A 78 -6.50 5.59 1.66
C GLY A 78 -5.96 4.25 2.13
N VAL A 79 -4.79 3.85 1.65
CA VAL A 79 -4.15 2.58 2.02
C VAL A 79 -2.77 2.88 2.58
N ALA A 80 -2.54 2.50 3.83
CA ALA A 80 -1.21 2.44 4.40
C ALA A 80 -0.62 1.05 4.22
N VAL A 81 0.59 0.96 3.66
CA VAL A 81 1.33 -0.29 3.47
C VAL A 81 2.38 -0.39 4.57
N VAL A 82 2.16 -1.29 5.53
CA VAL A 82 2.93 -1.35 6.79
C VAL A 82 3.70 -2.66 6.86
N GLY A 83 5.03 -2.60 7.06
CA GLY A 83 5.86 -3.78 7.31
C GLY A 83 6.07 -4.01 8.81
N GLN A 84 7.27 -4.40 9.23
CA GLN A 84 7.63 -4.49 10.66
C GLN A 84 7.41 -3.16 11.43
N LYS A 85 7.48 -2.04 10.70
CA LYS A 85 7.10 -0.71 11.14
C LYS A 85 6.42 0.02 9.98
N ASP A 86 5.85 1.16 10.28
CA ASP A 86 5.34 2.06 9.26
C ASP A 86 6.51 2.82 8.59
N TYR A 87 6.71 2.55 7.29
CA TYR A 87 7.72 3.21 6.46
C TYR A 87 7.17 4.45 5.74
N GLY A 88 5.90 4.83 5.98
CA GLY A 88 5.28 6.03 5.41
C GLY A 88 4.76 5.87 3.98
N ILE A 89 4.62 4.65 3.46
CA ILE A 89 4.05 4.40 2.13
C ILE A 89 2.52 4.49 2.19
N ARG A 90 1.95 5.41 1.41
CA ARG A 90 0.52 5.67 1.30
C ARG A 90 0.08 5.66 -0.15
N MET A 91 -1.06 5.01 -0.41
CA MET A 91 -1.74 5.04 -1.68
C MET A 91 -3.11 5.68 -1.51
N PHE A 92 -3.42 6.65 -2.34
CA PHE A 92 -4.72 7.34 -2.32
C PHE A 92 -5.40 7.14 -3.67
N GLY A 93 -6.62 6.61 -3.65
CA GLY A 93 -7.28 6.08 -4.85
C GLY A 93 -7.04 4.58 -5.02
N ILE A 94 -7.59 4.02 -6.11
CA ILE A 94 -7.46 2.60 -6.43
C ILE A 94 -6.13 2.32 -7.17
N PRO A 95 -5.21 1.51 -6.62
CA PRO A 95 -3.93 1.18 -7.26
C PRO A 95 -4.11 0.08 -8.32
N SER A 96 -4.83 0.40 -9.40
CA SER A 96 -5.17 -0.52 -10.49
C SER A 96 -4.53 -0.11 -11.82
N GLY A 97 -4.72 -0.93 -12.85
CA GLY A 97 -4.14 -0.68 -14.17
C GLY A 97 -2.60 -0.70 -14.13
N TYR A 98 -1.96 0.29 -14.74
CA TYR A 98 -0.49 0.41 -14.76
C TYR A 98 0.14 0.52 -13.37
N GLU A 99 -0.63 0.98 -12.38
CA GLU A 99 -0.15 1.23 -11.02
C GLU A 99 -0.31 0.02 -10.10
N PHE A 100 -0.89 -1.06 -10.61
CA PHE A 100 -0.96 -2.32 -9.88
C PHE A 100 0.45 -2.86 -9.55
N GLY A 101 1.43 -2.63 -10.44
CA GLY A 101 2.82 -2.97 -10.18
C GLY A 101 3.40 -2.23 -8.95
N SER A 102 3.05 -0.95 -8.79
CA SER A 102 3.45 -0.12 -7.65
C SER A 102 2.91 -0.69 -6.33
N LEU A 103 1.73 -1.31 -6.33
CA LEU A 103 1.16 -1.98 -5.15
C LEU A 103 2.01 -3.20 -4.76
N ILE A 104 2.31 -4.08 -5.72
CA ILE A 104 3.10 -5.28 -5.48
C ILE A 104 4.52 -4.94 -5.02
N GLU A 105 5.14 -3.94 -5.64
CA GLU A 105 6.49 -3.48 -5.25
C GLU A 105 6.49 -2.87 -3.85
N SER A 106 5.44 -2.14 -3.48
CA SER A 106 5.29 -1.60 -2.12
C SER A 106 5.27 -2.70 -1.06
N ILE A 107 4.61 -3.84 -1.33
CA ILE A 107 4.61 -5.00 -0.42
C ILE A 107 6.03 -5.52 -0.25
N LYS A 108 6.77 -5.72 -1.35
CA LYS A 108 8.15 -6.21 -1.32
C LYS A 108 9.05 -5.29 -0.50
N LEU A 109 9.03 -3.99 -0.79
CA LEU A 109 9.88 -3.00 -0.13
C LEU A 109 9.65 -2.95 1.39
N VAL A 110 8.39 -2.89 1.85
CA VAL A 110 8.13 -2.84 3.30
C VAL A 110 8.36 -4.18 3.99
N SER A 111 8.22 -5.29 3.25
CA SER A 111 8.52 -6.63 3.74
C SER A 111 10.02 -6.81 3.94
N GLU A 112 10.84 -6.37 3.00
CA GLU A 112 12.31 -6.40 3.12
C GLU A 112 12.80 -5.43 4.20
N GLY A 113 12.17 -4.26 4.31
CA GLY A 113 12.60 -3.20 5.24
C GLY A 113 13.89 -2.49 4.81
N GLU A 114 14.32 -2.72 3.56
CA GLU A 114 15.48 -2.11 2.93
C GLU A 114 15.08 -1.47 1.61
N SER A 115 15.70 -0.34 1.26
CA SER A 115 15.27 0.46 0.11
C SER A 115 15.87 0.04 -1.23
N GLY A 116 16.82 -0.91 -1.24
CA GLY A 116 17.59 -1.29 -2.44
C GLY A 116 18.51 -0.19 -2.99
N LEU A 117 18.54 0.99 -2.37
CA LEU A 117 19.38 2.12 -2.80
C LEU A 117 20.87 1.82 -2.57
N SER A 118 21.71 2.34 -3.46
CA SER A 118 23.17 2.27 -3.31
C SER A 118 23.64 2.95 -2.02
N ALA A 119 24.82 2.58 -1.54
CA ALA A 119 25.41 3.17 -0.35
C ALA A 119 25.54 4.70 -0.47
N ASP A 120 26.01 5.19 -1.63
CA ASP A 120 26.16 6.61 -1.91
C ASP A 120 24.83 7.36 -1.86
N THR A 121 23.77 6.79 -2.45
CA THR A 121 22.43 7.40 -2.39
C THR A 121 21.87 7.39 -0.98
N LYS A 122 22.07 6.30 -0.22
CA LYS A 122 21.66 6.23 1.20
C LYS A 122 22.37 7.30 2.03
N GLN A 123 23.67 7.52 1.79
CA GLN A 123 24.44 8.56 2.46
C GLN A 123 23.91 9.96 2.12
N MET A 124 23.64 10.24 0.84
CA MET A 124 23.05 11.51 0.41
C MET A 124 21.67 11.76 1.04
N VAL A 125 20.78 10.76 1.04
CA VAL A 125 19.44 10.87 1.64
C VAL A 125 19.51 11.07 3.15
N ALA A 126 20.51 10.48 3.83
CA ALA A 126 20.72 10.66 5.26
C ALA A 126 21.10 12.11 5.66
N GLU A 127 21.49 12.96 4.71
CA GLU A 127 21.76 14.38 4.95
C GLU A 127 20.50 15.22 5.09
N LEU A 128 19.31 14.69 4.76
CA LEU A 128 18.04 15.38 4.92
C LEU A 128 17.75 15.65 6.40
N LYS A 129 17.76 16.93 6.79
CA LYS A 129 17.54 17.38 8.18
C LYS A 129 16.10 17.72 8.51
N GLN A 130 15.24 17.78 7.50
CA GLN A 130 13.84 18.15 7.63
C GLN A 130 12.97 17.01 7.11
N PRO A 131 11.80 16.76 7.71
CA PRO A 131 10.83 15.82 7.16
C PRO A 131 10.48 16.20 5.72
N ALA A 132 10.51 15.22 4.83
CA ALA A 132 10.14 15.38 3.43
C ALA A 132 8.88 14.57 3.15
N THR A 133 7.86 15.24 2.59
CA THR A 133 6.66 14.57 2.08
C THR A 133 6.75 14.52 0.57
N ILE A 134 6.80 13.31 0.01
CA ILE A 134 6.84 13.08 -1.43
C ILE A 134 5.44 12.67 -1.88
N GLN A 135 4.84 13.44 -2.77
CA GLN A 135 3.55 13.14 -3.37
C GLN A 135 3.73 12.93 -4.87
N VAL A 136 3.40 11.73 -5.34
CA VAL A 136 3.45 11.37 -6.75
C VAL A 136 2.01 11.34 -7.26
N PHE A 137 1.66 12.28 -8.13
CA PHE A 137 0.33 12.35 -8.75
C PHE A 137 0.34 11.60 -10.07
N ILE A 138 -0.62 10.71 -10.22
CA ILE A 138 -0.75 9.78 -11.35
C ILE A 138 -2.20 9.79 -11.85
N THR A 139 -2.38 9.42 -13.12
CA THR A 139 -3.70 9.16 -13.70
C THR A 139 -3.73 7.70 -14.18
N PRO A 140 -4.68 6.87 -13.73
CA PRO A 140 -4.93 5.60 -14.38
C PRO A 140 -5.42 5.92 -15.79
N THR A 141 -4.61 5.56 -16.80
CA THR A 141 -4.81 5.87 -18.22
C THR A 141 -6.21 5.57 -18.72
#